data_AF-A0A9E0JIR8-F1
#
_entry.id   AF-A0A9E0JIR8-F1
#
_cell.length_a   1.000
_cell.length_b   1.000
_cell.length_c   1.000
_cell.angle_alpha   90.00
_cell.angle_beta   90.00
_cell.angle_gamma   90.00
#
_symmetry.space_group_name_H-M   'P 1'
#
loop_
_entity.id
_entity.type
_entity.pdbx_description
1 polymer ?
#
loop_
_entity_poly.entity_id
_entity_poly.type
_entity_poly.pdbx_seq_one_letter_code
_entity_poly.pdbx_strand_id
1 'polypeptide(L)'
;MEKYANLDLDIDKEVFTAMLREYPQHVDSVYLPEMYNTIAKEYGGDYKVYVDSLYARSEITSPRGLQRFFERDTTYNLMDDPAISLGIDLIVKYFEMNQSINEASQNIEKGERLYNAAIRRMYADRNFYPDANSTMRLSFGTVKGYSPMDGVDYSYYTTAKGILEKARTHHPDPDFALGANLISLLKEQNYGKYADEKGEMKVCFISDNDITGGSSGSAMFNAKGELLGLAFDGNWEAMSGDILFEPKLQRCVGVDIRYILFVIDKYANASNLIQELQPSLK
;
A
#
# COMPACT_ATOMS: atom_id res chain seq x y z
N MET A 1 -14.27 -1.09 21.08
CA MET A 1 -13.06 -1.09 21.92
C MET A 1 -11.81 -1.06 21.05
N GLU A 2 -11.57 -2.02 20.15
CA GLU A 2 -10.38 -2.05 19.27
C GLU A 2 -10.22 -0.81 18.37
N LYS A 3 -11.32 -0.24 17.86
CA LYS A 3 -11.28 0.99 17.03
C LYS A 3 -10.64 2.21 17.72
N TYR A 4 -10.59 2.24 19.06
CA TYR A 4 -9.97 3.32 19.83
C TYR A 4 -8.55 2.98 20.31
N ALA A 5 -8.09 1.73 20.15
CA ALA A 5 -6.85 1.27 20.78
C ALA A 5 -5.59 1.95 20.19
N ASN A 6 -5.67 2.42 18.96
CA ASN A 6 -4.58 3.09 18.25
C ASN A 6 -4.87 4.59 18.01
N LEU A 7 -5.89 5.14 18.66
CA LEU A 7 -6.22 6.56 18.52
C LEU A 7 -5.32 7.40 19.42
N ASP A 8 -4.49 8.24 18.81
CA ASP A 8 -3.72 9.28 19.48
C ASP A 8 -4.39 10.63 19.24
N LEU A 9 -5.07 11.15 20.26
CA LEU A 9 -5.84 12.38 20.15
C LEU A 9 -4.96 13.63 19.98
N ASP A 10 -3.71 13.60 20.43
CA ASP A 10 -2.83 14.74 20.30
C ASP A 10 -2.34 14.83 18.85
N ILE A 11 -1.95 13.70 18.26
CA ILE A 11 -1.61 13.62 16.83
C ILE A 11 -2.82 13.96 15.96
N ASP A 12 -3.99 13.38 16.25
CA ASP A 12 -5.20 13.60 15.42
C ASP A 12 -5.62 15.07 15.41
N LYS A 13 -5.53 15.78 16.54
CA LYS A 13 -5.79 17.24 16.58
C LYS A 13 -4.79 18.04 15.76
N GLU A 14 -3.50 17.72 15.85
CA GLU A 14 -2.46 18.41 15.08
C GLU A 14 -2.66 18.22 13.58
N VAL A 15 -2.85 16.97 13.15
CA VAL A 15 -3.09 16.61 11.74
C VAL A 15 -4.39 17.24 11.26
N PHE A 16 -5.48 17.12 12.02
CA PHE A 16 -6.77 17.67 11.61
C PHE A 16 -6.71 19.19 11.47
N THR A 17 -6.08 19.90 12.40
CA THR A 17 -5.88 21.35 12.30
C THR A 17 -5.09 21.74 11.05
N ALA A 18 -4.03 20.99 10.72
CA ALA A 18 -3.24 21.22 9.51
C ALA A 18 -4.06 20.99 8.24
N MET A 19 -4.82 19.88 8.18
CA MET A 19 -5.68 19.55 7.04
C MET A 19 -6.81 20.57 6.83
N LEU A 20 -7.41 21.06 7.93
CA LEU A 20 -8.42 22.13 7.87
C LEU A 20 -7.89 23.40 7.22
N ARG A 21 -6.63 23.75 7.51
CA ARG A 21 -5.96 24.92 6.93
C ARG A 21 -5.58 24.71 5.47
N GLU A 22 -5.17 23.50 5.10
CA GLU A 22 -4.67 23.21 3.76
C GLU A 22 -5.79 23.08 2.73
N TYR A 23 -6.86 22.34 3.07
CA TYR A 23 -7.95 22.03 2.14
C TYR A 23 -8.56 23.26 1.41
N PRO A 24 -8.94 24.37 2.07
CA PRO A 24 -9.55 25.51 1.40
C PRO A 24 -8.56 26.33 0.53
N GLN A 25 -7.26 26.05 0.58
CA GLN A 25 -6.29 26.68 -0.32
C GLN A 25 -6.33 26.09 -1.74
N HIS A 26 -6.82 24.85 -1.87
CA HIS A 26 -6.85 24.10 -3.13
C HIS A 26 -8.27 23.80 -3.64
N VAL A 27 -9.27 24.10 -2.81
CA VAL A 27 -10.66 23.73 -3.07
C VAL A 27 -11.53 24.98 -3.10
N ASP A 28 -12.33 25.12 -4.16
CA ASP A 28 -13.28 26.22 -4.29
C ASP A 28 -14.27 26.22 -3.12
N SER A 29 -14.57 27.41 -2.62
CA SER A 29 -15.55 27.71 -1.58
C SER A 29 -16.88 26.95 -1.71
N VAL A 30 -17.37 26.71 -2.94
CA VAL A 30 -18.63 25.98 -3.17
C VAL A 30 -18.58 24.51 -2.71
N TYR A 31 -17.38 23.93 -2.68
CA TYR A 31 -17.14 22.54 -2.27
C TYR A 31 -16.73 22.42 -0.79
N LEU A 32 -16.67 23.51 -0.04
CA LEU A 32 -16.34 23.46 1.39
C LEU A 32 -17.55 22.94 2.20
N PRO A 33 -17.37 21.95 3.08
CA PRO A 33 -18.41 21.50 4.02
C PRO A 33 -18.84 22.61 5.00
N GLU A 34 -20.06 22.51 5.55
CA GLU A 34 -20.66 23.56 6.40
C GLU A 34 -19.83 23.91 7.65
N MET A 35 -19.08 22.95 8.20
CA MET A 35 -18.10 23.16 9.26
C MET A 35 -17.18 24.38 9.02
N TYR A 36 -16.81 24.71 7.77
CA TYR A 36 -15.99 25.89 7.47
C TYR A 36 -16.73 27.21 7.74
N ASN A 37 -18.04 27.26 7.49
CA ASN A 37 -18.89 28.39 7.87
C ASN A 37 -18.99 28.51 9.39
N THR A 38 -19.14 27.38 10.10
CA THR A 38 -19.14 27.33 11.57
C THR A 38 -17.82 27.86 12.12
N ILE A 39 -16.67 27.41 11.59
CA ILE A 39 -15.34 27.90 12.00
C ILE A 39 -15.23 29.42 11.79
N ALA A 40 -15.67 29.93 10.63
CA ALA A 40 -15.60 31.36 10.34
C ALA A 40 -16.47 32.21 11.29
N LYS A 41 -17.71 31.76 11.57
CA LYS A 41 -18.71 32.52 12.33
C LYS A 41 -18.55 32.40 13.84
N GLU A 42 -18.32 31.18 14.34
CA GLU A 42 -18.33 30.88 15.77
C GLU A 42 -16.92 30.87 16.38
N TYR A 43 -15.91 30.56 15.57
CA TYR A 43 -14.52 30.43 16.01
C TYR A 43 -13.61 31.53 15.44
N GLY A 44 -14.18 32.54 14.77
CA GLY A 44 -13.44 33.66 14.21
C GLY A 44 -12.39 33.27 13.16
N GLY A 45 -12.57 32.11 12.51
CA GLY A 45 -11.60 31.55 11.57
C GLY A 45 -10.43 30.80 12.23
N ASP A 46 -10.43 30.60 13.56
CA ASP A 46 -9.37 29.87 14.25
C ASP A 46 -9.63 28.35 14.23
N TYR A 47 -8.93 27.66 13.32
CA TYR A 47 -9.00 26.21 13.19
C TYR A 47 -8.58 25.47 14.46
N LYS A 48 -7.58 25.97 15.19
CA LYS A 48 -7.08 25.28 16.38
C LYS A 48 -8.11 25.33 17.49
N VAL A 49 -8.72 26.49 17.70
CA VAL A 49 -9.77 26.65 18.73
C VAL A 49 -10.99 25.80 18.40
N TYR A 50 -11.38 25.72 17.12
CA TYR A 50 -12.44 24.81 16.68
C TYR A 50 -12.11 23.34 17.01
N VAL A 51 -10.93 22.87 16.62
CA VAL A 51 -10.50 21.48 16.86
C VAL A 51 -10.41 21.19 18.36
N ASP A 52 -9.75 22.05 19.15
CA ASP A 52 -9.68 21.87 20.61
C ASP A 52 -11.09 21.78 21.23
N SER A 53 -12.01 22.62 20.77
CA SER A 53 -13.40 22.66 21.24
C SER A 53 -14.20 21.41 20.84
N LEU A 54 -14.03 20.91 19.62
CA LEU A 54 -14.67 19.69 19.13
C LEU A 54 -14.26 18.49 19.99
N TYR A 55 -12.97 18.29 20.20
CA TYR A 55 -12.45 17.16 20.95
C TYR A 55 -12.76 17.26 22.45
N ALA A 56 -12.78 18.47 23.02
CA ALA A 56 -13.11 18.66 24.43
C ALA A 56 -14.58 18.36 24.75
N ARG A 57 -15.48 18.52 23.77
CA ARG A 57 -16.94 18.34 23.97
C ARG A 57 -17.48 17.03 23.41
N SER A 58 -16.76 16.38 22.50
CA SER A 58 -17.17 15.10 21.93
C SER A 58 -16.96 13.97 22.94
N GLU A 59 -17.99 13.13 23.11
CA GLU A 59 -17.93 11.91 23.92
C GLU A 59 -17.61 10.66 23.08
N ILE A 60 -17.59 10.78 21.75
CA ILE A 60 -17.27 9.67 20.83
C ILE A 60 -15.79 9.56 20.46
N THR A 61 -14.94 10.44 20.98
CA THR A 61 -13.46 10.30 20.95
C THR A 61 -12.97 9.17 21.88
N SER A 62 -13.89 8.56 22.63
CA SER A 62 -13.67 7.36 23.44
C SER A 62 -14.90 6.45 23.34
N PRO A 63 -14.84 5.19 23.84
CA PRO A 63 -16.00 4.32 23.90
C PRO A 63 -17.20 4.87 24.69
N ARG A 64 -17.01 5.93 25.50
CA ARG A 64 -18.00 6.48 26.42
C ARG A 64 -19.29 6.90 25.73
N GLY A 65 -19.22 7.73 24.69
CA GLY A 65 -20.41 8.22 23.99
C GLY A 65 -21.22 7.07 23.38
N LEU A 66 -20.53 6.11 22.76
CA LEU A 66 -21.16 4.92 22.20
C LEU A 66 -21.79 4.03 23.27
N GLN A 67 -21.15 3.87 24.43
CA GLN A 67 -21.71 3.14 25.56
C GLN A 67 -23.00 3.80 26.07
N ARG A 68 -22.99 5.12 26.32
CA ARG A 68 -24.17 5.87 26.78
C ARG A 68 -25.33 5.75 25.79
N PHE A 69 -25.03 5.78 24.49
CA PHE A 69 -26.01 5.56 23.44
C PHE A 69 -26.65 4.16 23.52
N PHE A 70 -25.85 3.09 23.67
CA PHE A 70 -26.38 1.72 23.77
C PHE A 70 -27.14 1.46 25.07
N GLU A 71 -26.74 2.11 26.16
CA GLU A 71 -27.43 2.07 27.45
C GLU A 71 -28.74 2.90 27.46
N ARG A 72 -29.04 3.61 26.37
CA ARG A 72 -30.21 4.49 26.23
C ARG A 72 -30.26 5.58 27.30
N ASP A 73 -29.10 6.15 27.62
CA ASP A 73 -29.02 7.31 28.50
C ASP A 73 -29.80 8.49 27.92
N THR A 74 -30.92 8.86 28.54
CA THR A 74 -31.81 9.92 28.08
C THR A 74 -31.19 11.33 28.17
N THR A 75 -30.05 11.47 28.85
CA THR A 75 -29.31 12.74 28.96
C THR A 75 -28.25 12.91 27.88
N TYR A 76 -28.03 11.88 27.06
CA TYR A 76 -27.07 11.91 25.96
C TYR A 76 -27.79 11.77 24.62
N ASN A 77 -27.71 12.81 23.81
CA ASN A 77 -28.14 12.75 22.42
C ASN A 77 -26.91 12.69 21.52
N LEU A 78 -26.72 11.54 20.88
CA LEU A 78 -25.59 11.31 19.96
C LEU A 78 -25.55 12.33 18.83
N MET A 79 -26.72 12.81 18.37
CA MET A 79 -26.80 13.79 17.28
C MET A 79 -26.31 15.19 17.67
N ASP A 80 -26.19 15.48 18.97
CA ASP A 80 -25.69 16.76 19.47
C ASP A 80 -24.16 16.72 19.69
N ASP A 81 -23.52 15.56 19.48
CA ASP A 81 -22.06 15.41 19.61
C ASP A 81 -21.34 16.12 18.45
N PRO A 82 -20.40 17.04 18.72
CA PRO A 82 -19.77 17.84 17.66
C PRO A 82 -18.96 17.02 16.66
N ALA A 83 -18.44 15.86 17.04
CA ALA A 83 -17.76 14.97 16.09
C ALA A 83 -18.76 14.23 15.18
N ILE A 84 -19.98 13.96 15.66
CA ILE A 84 -21.07 13.43 14.83
C ILE A 84 -21.53 14.50 13.83
N SER A 85 -21.74 15.74 14.29
CA SER A 85 -22.09 16.87 13.40
C SER A 85 -21.04 17.09 12.31
N LEU A 86 -19.75 17.07 12.67
CA LEU A 86 -18.65 17.10 11.69
C LEU A 86 -18.77 15.97 10.66
N GLY A 87 -19.01 14.74 11.12
CA GLY A 87 -19.19 13.59 10.22
C GLY A 87 -20.36 13.78 9.25
N ILE A 88 -21.48 14.34 9.73
CA ILE A 88 -22.65 14.65 8.91
C ILE A 88 -22.30 15.70 7.85
N ASP A 89 -21.65 16.81 8.23
CA ASP A 89 -21.26 17.87 7.28
C ASP A 89 -20.38 17.32 6.15
N LEU A 90 -19.41 16.48 6.49
CA LEU A 90 -18.53 15.82 5.52
C LEU A 90 -19.30 14.89 4.59
N ILE A 91 -20.19 14.06 5.15
CA ILE A 91 -21.01 13.12 4.37
C ILE A 91 -21.96 13.86 3.42
N VAL A 92 -22.62 14.92 3.90
CA VAL A 92 -23.54 15.73 3.09
C VAL A 92 -22.80 16.34 1.91
N LYS A 93 -21.65 16.98 2.15
CA LYS A 93 -20.87 17.58 1.06
C LYS A 93 -20.34 16.52 0.09
N TYR A 94 -19.91 15.36 0.59
CA TYR A 94 -19.51 14.24 -0.24
C TYR A 94 -20.64 13.75 -1.17
N PHE A 95 -21.86 13.61 -0.67
CA PHE A 95 -23.02 13.22 -1.49
C PHE A 95 -23.40 14.29 -2.51
N GLU A 96 -23.35 15.56 -2.14
CA GLU A 96 -23.58 16.68 -3.06
C GLU A 96 -22.60 16.65 -4.24
N MET A 97 -21.30 16.48 -3.94
CA MET A 97 -20.24 16.36 -4.96
C MET A 97 -20.42 15.11 -5.83
N ASN A 98 -20.75 13.96 -5.23
CA ASN A 98 -21.00 12.75 -6.00
C ASN A 98 -22.21 12.87 -6.94
N GLN A 99 -23.27 13.56 -6.49
CA GLN A 99 -24.44 13.79 -7.30
C GLN A 99 -24.12 14.69 -8.50
N SER A 100 -23.27 15.71 -8.31
CA SER A 100 -22.91 16.65 -9.38
C SER A 100 -22.08 16.00 -10.50
N ILE A 101 -21.28 14.98 -10.18
CA ILE A 101 -20.47 14.26 -11.18
C ILE A 101 -21.17 13.04 -11.80
N ASN A 102 -22.33 12.63 -11.27
CA ASN A 102 -22.95 11.35 -11.60
C ASN A 102 -23.23 11.17 -13.10
N GLU A 103 -23.83 12.18 -13.75
CA GLU A 103 -24.15 12.13 -15.18
C GLU A 103 -22.87 12.07 -16.04
N ALA A 104 -21.85 12.86 -15.69
CA ALA A 104 -20.56 12.85 -16.39
C ALA A 104 -19.89 11.48 -16.27
N SER A 105 -19.86 10.88 -15.07
CA SER A 105 -19.32 9.54 -14.85
C SER A 105 -20.03 8.47 -15.67
N GLN A 106 -21.37 8.47 -15.71
CA GLN A 106 -22.13 7.52 -16.54
C GLN A 106 -21.85 7.67 -18.03
N ASN A 107 -21.69 8.91 -18.50
CA ASN A 107 -21.34 9.19 -19.89
C ASN A 107 -19.92 8.71 -20.23
N ILE A 108 -18.96 8.87 -19.32
CA ILE A 108 -17.59 8.35 -19.45
C ILE A 108 -17.62 6.83 -19.54
N GLU A 109 -18.25 6.14 -18.59
CA GLU A 109 -18.32 4.66 -18.58
C GLU A 109 -18.96 4.11 -19.87
N LYS A 110 -20.04 4.75 -20.34
CA LYS A 110 -20.68 4.39 -21.61
C LYS A 110 -19.71 4.60 -22.78
N GLY A 111 -19.00 5.73 -22.80
CA GLY A 111 -18.01 6.08 -23.81
C GLY A 111 -16.87 5.07 -23.85
N GLU A 112 -16.27 4.74 -22.71
CA GLU A 112 -15.20 3.75 -22.57
C GLU A 112 -15.62 2.37 -23.07
N ARG A 113 -16.83 1.92 -22.72
CA ARG A 113 -17.37 0.65 -23.23
C ARG A 113 -17.49 0.64 -24.75
N LEU A 114 -18.02 1.72 -25.34
CA LEU A 114 -18.16 1.83 -26.79
C LEU A 114 -16.80 1.91 -27.49
N TYR A 115 -15.87 2.66 -26.91
CA TYR A 115 -14.50 2.79 -27.39
C TYR A 115 -13.76 1.45 -27.35
N ASN A 116 -13.81 0.72 -26.23
CA ASN A 116 -13.23 -0.62 -26.11
C ASN A 116 -13.79 -1.57 -27.18
N ALA A 117 -15.11 -1.55 -27.41
CA ALA A 117 -15.74 -2.35 -28.45
C ALA A 117 -15.25 -1.96 -29.86
N ALA A 118 -15.04 -0.68 -30.14
CA ALA A 118 -14.50 -0.21 -31.42
C ALA A 118 -13.05 -0.65 -31.62
N ILE A 119 -12.18 -0.49 -30.61
CA ILE A 119 -10.78 -0.91 -30.63
C ILE A 119 -10.66 -2.42 -30.86
N ARG A 120 -11.47 -3.24 -30.18
CA ARG A 120 -11.49 -4.69 -30.38
C ARG A 120 -11.90 -5.09 -31.80
N ARG A 121 -12.83 -4.37 -32.44
CA ARG A 121 -13.21 -4.63 -33.84
C ARG A 121 -12.13 -4.19 -34.82
N MET A 122 -11.51 -3.03 -34.57
CA MET A 122 -10.43 -2.49 -35.41
C MET A 122 -9.22 -3.41 -35.42
N TYR A 123 -8.89 -4.02 -34.28
CA TYR A 123 -7.79 -4.95 -34.12
C TYR A 123 -8.29 -6.37 -33.81
N ALA A 124 -9.20 -6.88 -34.64
CA ALA A 124 -9.87 -8.17 -34.41
C ALA A 124 -8.90 -9.36 -34.27
N ASP A 125 -7.72 -9.30 -34.91
CA ASP A 125 -6.70 -10.35 -34.86
C ASP A 125 -5.78 -10.26 -33.63
N ARG A 126 -5.92 -9.23 -32.79
CA ARG A 126 -5.10 -9.04 -31.58
C ARG A 126 -5.76 -9.71 -30.38
N ASN A 127 -4.98 -10.47 -29.61
CA ASN A 127 -5.38 -10.94 -28.29
C ASN A 127 -5.26 -9.80 -27.27
N PHE A 128 -6.38 -9.40 -26.69
CA PHE A 128 -6.45 -8.41 -25.62
C PHE A 128 -6.62 -9.10 -24.26
N TYR A 129 -5.92 -8.63 -23.24
CA TYR A 129 -6.27 -8.92 -21.84
C TYR A 129 -7.07 -7.73 -21.26
N PRO A 130 -8.06 -7.98 -20.38
CA PRO A 130 -8.82 -6.91 -19.76
C PRO A 130 -8.04 -6.28 -18.59
N ASP A 131 -8.41 -5.06 -18.22
CA ASP A 131 -7.87 -4.39 -17.04
C ASP A 131 -8.05 -5.24 -15.77
N ALA A 132 -7.17 -5.02 -14.79
CA ALA A 132 -7.27 -5.66 -13.49
C ALA A 132 -8.53 -5.19 -12.76
N ASN A 133 -9.24 -6.12 -12.12
CA ASN A 133 -10.48 -5.85 -11.39
C ASN A 133 -10.61 -6.78 -10.16
N SER A 134 -9.48 -7.06 -9.50
CA SER A 134 -9.39 -7.96 -8.35
C SER A 134 -9.87 -9.40 -8.63
N THR A 135 -9.77 -9.85 -9.88
CA THR A 135 -9.98 -11.24 -10.28
C THR A 135 -8.64 -11.93 -10.55
N MET A 136 -8.61 -13.27 -10.48
CA MET A 136 -7.42 -14.06 -10.76
C MET A 136 -6.93 -13.86 -12.20
N ARG A 137 -5.64 -13.58 -12.37
CA ARG A 137 -4.94 -13.45 -13.65
C ARG A 137 -3.62 -14.22 -13.62
N LEU A 138 -3.04 -14.43 -14.79
CA LEU A 138 -1.73 -15.03 -14.98
C LEU A 138 -0.90 -14.15 -15.90
N SER A 139 0.33 -13.87 -15.50
CA SER A 139 1.31 -13.07 -16.24
C SER A 139 2.56 -13.93 -16.43
N PHE A 140 3.16 -13.87 -17.62
CA PHE A 140 4.37 -14.61 -17.95
C PHE A 140 5.51 -13.64 -18.26
N GLY A 141 6.71 -14.00 -17.84
CA GLY A 141 7.89 -13.17 -18.01
C GLY A 141 9.17 -13.98 -17.88
N THR A 142 10.30 -13.29 -17.97
CA THR A 142 11.65 -13.81 -17.85
C THR A 142 12.38 -13.06 -16.73
N VAL A 143 13.14 -13.78 -15.91
CA VAL A 143 14.05 -13.19 -14.93
C VAL A 143 15.19 -12.47 -15.66
N LYS A 144 15.28 -11.15 -15.52
CA LYS A 144 16.26 -10.32 -16.25
C LYS A 144 16.48 -8.96 -15.60
N GLY A 145 17.69 -8.44 -15.78
CA GLY A 145 18.07 -7.09 -15.37
C GLY A 145 17.43 -6.00 -16.24
N TYR A 146 17.81 -4.75 -15.97
CA TYR A 146 17.44 -3.61 -16.79
C TYR A 146 18.39 -2.43 -16.59
N SER A 147 18.38 -1.49 -17.53
CA SER A 147 19.18 -0.27 -17.46
C SER A 147 18.22 0.91 -17.20
N PRO A 148 18.14 1.45 -15.98
CA PRO A 148 17.20 2.53 -15.65
C PRO A 148 17.57 3.86 -16.31
N MET A 149 18.86 4.08 -16.55
CA MET A 149 19.41 5.30 -17.12
C MET A 149 20.77 5.02 -17.79
N ASP A 150 21.30 6.01 -18.49
CA ASP A 150 22.58 5.90 -19.19
C ASP A 150 23.74 5.51 -18.23
N GLY A 151 24.55 4.54 -18.65
CA GLY A 151 25.70 4.04 -17.90
C GLY A 151 25.38 3.19 -16.65
N VAL A 152 24.11 2.89 -16.37
CA VAL A 152 23.70 2.08 -15.20
C VAL A 152 23.01 0.81 -15.63
N ASP A 153 23.47 -0.33 -15.14
CA ASP A 153 22.85 -1.64 -15.33
C ASP A 153 22.51 -2.27 -13.97
N TYR A 154 21.23 -2.55 -13.75
CA TYR A 154 20.77 -3.34 -12.62
C TYR A 154 20.70 -4.82 -13.00
N SER A 155 21.42 -5.64 -12.23
CA SER A 155 21.35 -7.10 -12.34
C SER A 155 19.95 -7.61 -11.97
N TYR A 156 19.67 -8.86 -12.33
CA TYR A 156 18.38 -9.49 -12.04
C TYR A 156 18.22 -9.96 -10.59
N TYR A 157 19.25 -9.87 -9.75
CA TYR A 157 19.24 -10.39 -8.38
C TYR A 157 19.95 -9.47 -7.39
N THR A 158 19.61 -9.63 -6.12
CA THR A 158 20.30 -9.03 -4.97
C THR A 158 20.83 -10.11 -4.02
N THR A 159 21.72 -9.73 -3.10
CA THR A 159 22.32 -10.68 -2.14
C THR A 159 22.26 -10.16 -0.72
N ALA A 160 22.48 -11.05 0.25
CA ALA A 160 22.56 -10.73 1.68
C ALA A 160 23.63 -9.65 1.98
N LYS A 161 24.67 -9.54 1.15
CA LYS A 161 25.69 -8.50 1.27
C LYS A 161 25.06 -7.10 1.19
N GLY A 162 24.10 -6.91 0.28
CA GLY A 162 23.40 -5.63 0.11
C GLY A 162 22.61 -5.21 1.35
N ILE A 163 22.11 -6.17 2.15
CA ILE A 163 21.43 -5.88 3.42
C ILE A 163 22.42 -5.24 4.40
N LEU A 164 23.60 -5.85 4.58
CA LEU A 164 24.64 -5.35 5.47
C LEU A 164 25.24 -4.02 4.99
N GLU A 165 25.41 -3.85 3.68
CA GLU A 165 25.88 -2.60 3.08
C GLU A 165 24.90 -1.45 3.35
N LYS A 166 23.59 -1.66 3.15
CA LYS A 166 22.55 -0.66 3.40
C LYS A 166 22.46 -0.28 4.89
N ALA A 167 22.40 -1.27 5.78
CA ALA A 167 22.35 -1.03 7.23
C ALA A 167 23.55 -0.21 7.73
N ARG A 168 24.74 -0.44 7.17
CA ARG A 168 25.93 0.35 7.50
C ARG A 168 25.87 1.76 6.92
N THR A 169 25.47 1.90 5.66
CA THR A 169 25.44 3.20 4.96
C THR A 169 24.43 4.17 5.56
N HIS A 170 23.28 3.66 6.02
CA HIS A 170 22.16 4.49 6.49
C HIS A 170 22.05 4.59 8.02
N HIS A 171 22.94 4.00 8.80
CA HIS A 171 22.89 4.12 10.26
C HIS A 171 22.95 5.59 10.73
N PRO A 172 22.09 6.05 11.67
CA PRO A 172 21.19 5.27 12.55
C PRO A 172 19.72 5.24 12.09
N ASP A 173 19.43 5.36 10.79
CA ASP A 173 18.07 5.35 10.27
C ASP A 173 17.30 4.08 10.69
N PRO A 174 16.15 4.20 11.40
CA PRO A 174 15.38 3.06 11.87
C PRO A 174 14.89 2.15 10.73
N ASP A 175 14.69 2.67 9.52
CA ASP A 175 14.24 1.87 8.37
C ASP A 175 15.30 0.86 7.90
N PHE A 176 16.58 1.10 8.25
CA PHE A 176 17.71 0.23 7.94
C PHE A 176 18.29 -0.47 9.17
N ALA A 177 17.62 -0.39 10.33
CA ALA A 177 18.06 -1.03 11.55
C ALA A 177 17.95 -2.56 11.46
N LEU A 178 19.02 -3.26 11.87
CA LEU A 178 19.06 -4.73 11.91
C LEU A 178 19.30 -5.22 13.33
N GLY A 179 18.57 -6.26 13.74
CA GLY A 179 18.83 -6.95 15.01
C GLY A 179 20.20 -7.64 15.00
N ALA A 180 20.89 -7.63 16.15
CA ALA A 180 22.25 -8.18 16.28
C ALA A 180 22.36 -9.64 15.80
N ASN A 181 21.34 -10.46 16.06
CA ASN A 181 21.30 -11.86 15.63
C ASN A 181 21.32 -12.00 14.11
N LEU A 182 20.58 -11.14 13.38
CA LEU A 182 20.56 -11.16 11.92
C LEU A 182 21.90 -10.69 11.36
N ILE A 183 22.51 -9.66 11.95
CA ILE A 183 23.84 -9.19 11.53
C ILE A 183 24.88 -10.30 11.66
N SER A 184 24.93 -11.00 12.79
CA SER A 184 25.85 -12.11 13.02
C SER A 184 25.61 -13.23 12.01
N LEU A 185 24.36 -13.66 11.84
CA LEU A 185 23.98 -14.72 10.92
C LEU A 185 24.39 -14.40 9.46
N LEU A 186 24.15 -13.17 8.99
CA LEU A 186 24.52 -12.78 7.63
C LEU A 186 26.05 -12.66 7.44
N LYS A 187 26.79 -12.24 8.47
CA LYS A 187 28.26 -12.10 8.45
C LYS A 187 29.00 -13.43 8.48
N GLU A 188 28.45 -14.44 9.16
CA GLU A 188 29.02 -15.79 9.19
C GLU A 188 29.03 -16.46 7.82
N GLN A 189 28.17 -16.03 6.90
CA GLN A 189 28.01 -16.59 5.54
C GLN A 189 27.74 -18.11 5.53
N ASN A 190 27.26 -18.66 6.64
CA ASN A 190 26.87 -20.06 6.75
C ASN A 190 25.43 -20.27 6.27
N TYR A 191 25.22 -20.06 4.97
CA TYR A 191 23.90 -20.15 4.33
C TYR A 191 23.47 -21.59 4.03
N GLY A 192 24.38 -22.56 4.15
CA GLY A 192 24.11 -23.98 3.92
C GLY A 192 23.51 -24.26 2.53
N LYS A 193 22.50 -25.12 2.49
CA LYS A 193 21.81 -25.56 1.26
C LYS A 193 21.02 -24.47 0.52
N TYR A 194 20.94 -23.25 1.07
CA TYR A 194 20.20 -22.14 0.49
C TYR A 194 21.09 -21.17 -0.32
N ALA A 195 22.41 -21.29 -0.21
CA ALA A 195 23.34 -20.53 -1.03
C ALA A 195 23.24 -20.92 -2.52
N ASP A 196 23.61 -20.00 -3.40
CA ASP A 196 23.88 -20.33 -4.80
C ASP A 196 25.20 -21.10 -4.97
N GLU A 197 25.52 -21.47 -6.21
CA GLU A 197 26.75 -22.18 -6.56
C GLU A 197 28.04 -21.43 -6.20
N LYS A 198 27.96 -20.10 -5.99
CA LYS A 198 29.08 -19.25 -5.56
C LYS A 198 29.15 -19.08 -4.05
N GLY A 199 28.25 -19.71 -3.30
CA GLY A 199 28.15 -19.56 -1.85
C GLY A 199 27.41 -18.30 -1.40
N GLU A 200 26.76 -17.57 -2.30
CA GLU A 200 26.03 -16.33 -1.97
C GLU A 200 24.57 -16.61 -1.63
N MET A 201 24.05 -15.93 -0.60
CA MET A 201 22.62 -15.88 -0.33
C MET A 201 21.95 -14.85 -1.24
N LYS A 202 21.15 -15.31 -2.20
CA LYS A 202 20.26 -14.44 -2.99
C LYS A 202 19.08 -14.02 -2.13
N VAL A 203 18.64 -12.77 -2.28
CA VAL A 203 17.57 -12.20 -1.44
C VAL A 203 16.32 -11.93 -2.29
N CYS A 204 16.45 -11.08 -3.29
CA CYS A 204 15.38 -10.79 -4.25
C CYS A 204 15.87 -11.01 -5.68
N PHE A 205 14.92 -11.11 -6.59
CA PHE A 205 15.15 -11.10 -8.02
C PHE A 205 14.09 -10.24 -8.73
N ILE A 206 14.37 -9.90 -9.99
CA ILE A 206 13.46 -9.14 -10.84
C ILE A 206 13.15 -9.88 -12.15
N SER A 207 11.95 -9.66 -12.66
CA SER A 207 11.43 -10.27 -13.90
C SER A 207 10.57 -9.27 -14.67
N ASP A 208 10.37 -9.47 -15.97
CA ASP A 208 9.47 -8.62 -16.79
C ASP A 208 8.01 -9.10 -16.80
N ASN A 209 7.55 -9.72 -15.70
CA ASN A 209 6.13 -9.97 -15.48
C ASN A 209 5.37 -8.65 -15.28
N ASP A 210 4.23 -8.51 -15.96
CA ASP A 210 3.26 -7.43 -15.75
C ASP A 210 2.47 -7.68 -14.45
N ILE A 211 2.57 -6.77 -13.49
CA ILE A 211 1.94 -6.82 -12.16
C ILE A 211 1.41 -5.44 -11.77
N THR A 212 0.43 -5.40 -10.87
CA THR A 212 -0.11 -4.18 -10.27
C THR A 212 -0.56 -4.42 -8.82
N GLY A 213 -1.11 -3.41 -8.15
CA GLY A 213 -1.73 -3.50 -6.83
C GLY A 213 -2.69 -4.71 -6.72
N GLY A 214 -2.52 -5.48 -5.65
CA GLY A 214 -3.21 -6.76 -5.45
C GLY A 214 -2.41 -8.00 -5.90
N SER A 215 -1.26 -7.82 -6.58
CA SER A 215 -0.37 -8.92 -6.95
C SER A 215 0.58 -9.34 -5.83
N SER A 216 0.70 -8.57 -4.74
CA SER A 216 1.58 -8.88 -3.60
C SER A 216 1.23 -10.24 -2.99
N GLY A 217 2.24 -11.08 -2.80
CA GLY A 217 2.12 -12.47 -2.37
C GLY A 217 1.89 -13.48 -3.50
N SER A 218 1.82 -13.05 -4.77
CA SER A 218 1.64 -13.97 -5.89
C SER A 218 2.81 -14.94 -6.00
N ALA A 219 2.48 -16.23 -6.14
CA ALA A 219 3.46 -17.28 -6.39
C ALA A 219 4.09 -17.12 -7.78
N MET A 220 5.42 -17.06 -7.82
CA MET A 220 6.20 -17.02 -9.05
C MET A 220 6.76 -18.41 -9.33
N PHE A 221 6.40 -18.99 -10.46
CA PHE A 221 6.78 -20.37 -10.82
C PHE A 221 7.84 -20.41 -11.90
N ASN A 222 8.71 -21.41 -11.85
CA ASN A 222 9.60 -21.73 -12.96
C ASN A 222 8.85 -22.46 -14.10
N ALA A 223 9.57 -22.81 -15.17
CA ALA A 223 9.00 -23.49 -16.34
C ALA A 223 8.40 -24.90 -16.05
N LYS A 224 8.64 -25.46 -14.87
CA LYS A 224 8.09 -26.76 -14.41
C LYS A 224 6.93 -26.60 -13.42
N GLY A 225 6.52 -25.37 -13.10
CA GLY A 225 5.51 -25.12 -12.08
C GLY A 225 6.02 -25.23 -10.65
N GLU A 226 7.34 -25.22 -10.44
CA GLU A 226 7.93 -25.24 -9.10
C GLU A 226 8.07 -23.79 -8.59
N LEU A 227 7.77 -23.55 -7.31
CA LEU A 227 7.81 -22.22 -6.71
C LEU A 227 9.25 -21.69 -6.69
N LEU A 228 9.46 -20.54 -7.31
CA LEU A 228 10.75 -19.84 -7.42
C LEU A 228 10.84 -18.65 -6.45
N GLY A 229 9.71 -18.03 -6.15
CA GLY A 229 9.63 -16.89 -5.24
C GLY A 229 8.23 -16.34 -5.08
N LEU A 230 8.11 -15.24 -4.34
CA LEU A 230 6.85 -14.52 -4.14
C LEU A 230 7.00 -13.08 -4.62
N ALA A 231 6.12 -12.63 -5.50
CA ALA A 231 6.07 -11.23 -5.93
C ALA A 231 5.63 -10.36 -4.74
N PHE A 232 6.27 -9.21 -4.55
CA PHE A 232 5.85 -8.30 -3.48
C PHE A 232 5.78 -6.84 -3.93
N ASP A 233 6.46 -6.46 -5.00
CA ASP A 233 6.50 -5.07 -5.47
C ASP A 233 6.83 -4.95 -6.96
N GLY A 234 6.66 -3.76 -7.53
CA GLY A 234 7.21 -3.33 -8.81
C GLY A 234 8.38 -2.36 -8.63
N ASN A 235 9.25 -2.23 -9.63
CA ASN A 235 10.28 -1.18 -9.59
C ASN A 235 9.68 0.22 -9.81
N TRP A 236 10.48 1.26 -9.54
CA TRP A 236 10.07 2.66 -9.67
C TRP A 236 9.51 2.99 -11.07
N GLU A 237 10.14 2.48 -12.12
CA GLU A 237 9.70 2.72 -13.50
C GLU A 237 8.40 1.96 -13.86
N ALA A 238 7.94 1.04 -13.01
CA ALA A 238 6.66 0.35 -13.19
C ALA A 238 5.44 1.11 -12.68
N MET A 239 5.61 2.31 -12.11
CA MET A 239 4.45 3.13 -11.68
C MET A 239 3.56 3.57 -12.86
N SER A 240 4.06 3.54 -14.10
CA SER A 240 3.27 3.75 -15.33
C SER A 240 2.51 2.50 -15.80
N GLY A 241 2.77 1.33 -15.19
CA GLY A 241 2.28 0.02 -15.64
C GLY A 241 0.77 -0.09 -15.72
N ASP A 242 0.07 0.61 -14.84
CA ASP A 242 -1.40 0.66 -14.82
C ASP A 242 -2.01 1.32 -16.07
N ILE A 243 -1.21 2.08 -16.83
CA ILE A 243 -1.61 2.73 -18.08
C ILE A 243 -0.98 2.03 -19.28
N LEU A 244 0.32 1.76 -19.21
CA LEU A 244 1.07 1.15 -20.30
C LEU A 244 2.21 0.28 -19.78
N PHE A 245 2.27 -0.96 -20.27
CA PHE A 245 3.40 -1.82 -20.01
C PHE A 245 4.63 -1.42 -20.84
N GLU A 246 5.78 -1.21 -20.18
CA GLU A 246 7.05 -0.83 -20.81
C GLU A 246 8.11 -1.93 -20.67
N PRO A 247 8.29 -2.82 -21.69
CA PRO A 247 9.10 -4.03 -21.56
C PRO A 247 10.58 -3.81 -21.19
N LYS A 248 11.12 -2.64 -21.52
CA LYS A 248 12.52 -2.31 -21.25
C LYS A 248 12.76 -1.96 -19.78
N LEU A 249 11.78 -1.33 -19.13
CA LEU A 249 11.96 -0.71 -17.83
C LEU A 249 11.22 -1.43 -16.72
N GLN A 250 10.01 -1.92 -16.97
CA GLN A 250 9.14 -2.43 -15.90
C GLN A 250 9.57 -3.81 -15.44
N ARG A 251 9.62 -3.98 -14.12
CA ARG A 251 10.08 -5.19 -13.47
C ARG A 251 9.22 -5.50 -12.25
N CYS A 252 8.71 -6.73 -12.21
CA CYS A 252 8.19 -7.35 -11.00
C CYS A 252 9.35 -7.73 -10.08
N VAL A 253 9.27 -7.33 -8.81
CA VAL A 253 10.22 -7.65 -7.75
C VAL A 253 9.67 -8.83 -6.94
N GLY A 254 10.44 -9.91 -6.93
CA GLY A 254 10.14 -11.12 -6.16
C GLY A 254 11.20 -11.39 -5.09
N VAL A 255 10.77 -11.92 -3.95
CA VAL A 255 11.69 -12.48 -2.95
C VAL A 255 12.04 -13.92 -3.35
N ASP A 256 13.33 -14.26 -3.33
CA ASP A 256 13.82 -15.59 -3.67
C ASP A 256 13.36 -16.61 -2.63
N ILE A 257 12.77 -17.73 -3.06
CA ILE A 257 12.24 -18.74 -2.15
C ILE A 257 13.32 -19.30 -1.21
N ARG A 258 14.59 -19.33 -1.64
CA ARG A 258 15.71 -19.78 -0.82
C ARG A 258 15.96 -18.84 0.35
N TYR A 259 15.77 -17.53 0.16
CA TYR A 259 15.90 -16.55 1.23
C TYR A 259 14.79 -16.71 2.27
N ILE A 260 13.54 -16.93 1.82
CA ILE A 260 12.42 -17.21 2.72
C ILE A 260 12.72 -18.45 3.57
N LEU A 261 13.12 -19.55 2.94
CA LEU A 261 13.46 -20.79 3.63
C LEU A 261 14.66 -20.63 4.57
N PHE A 262 15.66 -19.85 4.17
CA PHE A 262 16.80 -19.50 5.03
C PHE A 262 16.38 -18.73 6.28
N VAL A 263 15.49 -17.74 6.15
CA VAL A 263 14.97 -17.00 7.30
C VAL A 263 14.17 -17.93 8.23
N ILE A 264 13.30 -18.78 7.68
CA ILE A 264 12.51 -19.75 8.46
C ILE A 264 13.43 -20.72 9.22
N ASP A 265 14.42 -21.29 8.55
CA ASP A 265 15.31 -22.31 9.11
C ASP A 265 16.36 -21.70 10.05
N LYS A 266 17.17 -20.76 9.56
CA LYS A 266 18.38 -20.29 10.25
C LYS A 266 18.15 -19.09 11.17
N TYR A 267 17.21 -18.22 10.84
CA TYR A 267 16.93 -17.05 11.67
C TYR A 267 15.84 -17.34 12.70
N ALA A 268 14.72 -17.94 12.28
CA ALA A 268 13.59 -18.22 13.15
C ALA A 268 13.67 -19.58 13.86
N ASN A 269 14.58 -20.49 13.44
CA ASN A 269 14.69 -21.86 13.97
C ASN A 269 13.38 -22.67 13.88
N ALA A 270 12.54 -22.38 12.88
CA ALA A 270 11.22 -22.99 12.69
C ALA A 270 11.30 -24.27 11.84
N SER A 271 12.06 -25.24 12.34
CA SER A 271 12.34 -26.51 11.64
C SER A 271 11.08 -27.32 11.29
N ASN A 272 10.00 -27.17 12.06
CA ASN A 272 8.70 -27.79 11.78
C ASN A 272 8.12 -27.33 10.42
N LEU A 273 8.27 -26.05 10.06
CA LEU A 273 7.80 -25.52 8.77
C LEU A 273 8.64 -26.06 7.61
N ILE A 274 9.95 -26.24 7.80
CA ILE A 274 10.82 -26.83 6.79
C ILE A 274 10.46 -28.31 6.54
N GLN A 275 10.11 -29.04 7.60
CA GLN A 275 9.65 -30.43 7.50
C GLN A 275 8.30 -30.55 6.77
N GLU A 276 7.39 -29.60 6.99
CA GLU A 276 6.11 -29.53 6.30
C GLU A 276 6.27 -29.19 4.81
N LEU A 277 7.08 -28.19 4.49
CA LEU A 277 7.25 -27.69 3.11
C LEU A 277 8.06 -28.63 2.20
N GLN A 278 8.95 -29.45 2.78
CA GLN A 278 9.80 -30.41 2.06
C GLN A 278 10.48 -29.81 0.79
N PRO A 279 11.24 -28.71 0.91
CA PRO A 279 11.75 -28.00 -0.25
C PRO A 279 12.73 -28.85 -1.07
N SER A 280 12.50 -28.94 -2.38
CA SER A 280 13.43 -29.51 -3.34
C SER A 280 14.43 -28.45 -3.81
N LEU A 281 15.54 -28.34 -3.08
CA LEU A 281 16.66 -27.46 -3.43
C LEU A 281 17.62 -28.24 -4.34
N LYS A 282 17.50 -28.02 -5.65
CA LYS A 282 18.43 -28.53 -6.66
C LYS A 282 19.27 -27.41 -7.22
#